data_AF-A0AAE3U395-F1
#
_entry.id   AF-A0AAE3U395-F1
#
_cell.length_a   1.000
_cell.length_b   1.000
_cell.length_c   1.000
_cell.angle_alpha   90.00
_cell.angle_beta   90.00
_cell.angle_gamma   90.00
#
_symmetry.space_group_name_H-M   'P 1'
#
loop_
_entity.id
_entity.type
_entity.pdbx_description
1 polymer ?
#
loop_
_entity_poly.entity_id
_entity_poly.type
_entity_poly.pdbx_seq_one_letter_code
_entity_poly.pdbx_strand_id
1 'polypeptide(L)'
;MLCRGNIANPVLCEYRGKPGFADSGRSWQGLTLPALAAVGVLVSIPASGASPSDDRTLPYCDERADIARLLNDQFAQKLAAIGLVNRRAVMEIYVSRVGNWSIILSRADGKSCVLMTGEGWKIRTRD
;
A
#
# COMPACT_ATOMS: atom_id res chain seq x y z
N MET A 1 8.27 1.83 4.10
CA MET A 1 7.57 3.12 3.99
C MET A 1 7.61 3.74 5.37
N LEU A 2 8.12 4.95 5.54
CA LEU A 2 8.16 5.58 6.86
C LEU A 2 6.91 6.42 7.05
N CYS A 3 5.82 5.77 7.44
CA CYS A 3 4.62 6.47 7.89
C CYS A 3 4.77 6.75 9.40
N ARG A 4 4.98 8.01 9.76
CA ARG A 4 4.85 8.46 11.14
C ARG A 4 3.79 9.55 11.18
N GLY A 5 2.64 9.26 11.79
CA GLY A 5 1.52 10.18 11.90
C GLY A 5 0.60 9.83 13.07
N ASN A 6 0.10 10.88 13.73
CA ASN A 6 -0.98 10.86 14.72
C ASN A 6 -2.08 11.83 14.23
N ILE A 7 -3.25 11.82 14.87
CA ILE A 7 -4.52 12.49 14.57
C ILE A 7 -4.40 13.96 14.13
N ALA A 8 -3.31 14.67 14.49
CA ALA A 8 -3.06 16.06 14.11
C ALA A 8 -2.34 16.26 12.76
N ASN A 9 -1.88 15.22 12.06
CA ASN A 9 -1.14 15.36 10.81
C ASN A 9 -1.57 14.29 9.78
N PRO A 10 -2.44 14.62 8.81
CA PRO A 10 -2.83 13.68 7.77
C PRO A 10 -1.65 13.42 6.83
N VAL A 11 -1.16 12.18 6.92
CA VAL A 11 -0.16 11.48 6.13
C VAL A 11 0.23 12.18 4.80
N LEU A 12 1.35 12.91 4.83
CA LEU A 12 2.12 13.22 3.63
C LEU A 12 2.98 11.98 3.31
N CYS A 13 2.41 11.02 2.59
CA CYS A 13 3.17 9.92 2.01
C CYS A 13 3.98 10.45 0.83
N GLU A 14 5.23 10.87 1.06
CA GLU A 14 6.11 11.22 -0.05
C GLU A 14 6.43 9.96 -0.86
N TYR A 15 5.92 9.90 -2.08
CA TYR A 15 6.13 8.79 -3.01
C TYR A 15 7.56 8.88 -3.56
N ARG A 16 8.53 8.34 -2.83
CA ARG A 16 9.90 8.17 -3.34
C ARG A 16 9.92 7.02 -4.34
N GLY A 17 9.48 7.29 -5.56
CA GLY A 17 9.59 6.35 -6.68
C GLY A 17 11.04 5.89 -6.85
N LYS A 18 11.28 4.59 -6.80
CA LYS A 18 12.57 4.03 -7.21
C LYS A 18 12.57 3.81 -8.72
N PRO A 19 13.54 4.34 -9.49
CA PRO A 19 13.79 3.85 -10.84
C PRO A 19 14.46 2.49 -10.70
N GLY A 20 13.81 1.42 -11.15
CA GLY A 20 14.34 0.08 -10.95
C GLY A 20 13.44 -1.03 -11.49
N PHE A 21 13.03 -0.91 -12.76
CA PHE A 21 12.82 -2.12 -13.57
C PHE A 21 14.22 -2.71 -13.82
N ALA A 22 14.64 -3.64 -12.95
CA ALA A 22 15.78 -4.49 -13.24
C ALA A 22 15.30 -5.58 -14.21
N ASP A 23 15.51 -5.32 -15.49
CA ASP A 23 15.48 -6.28 -16.57
C ASP A 23 16.34 -7.49 -16.20
N SER A 24 15.75 -8.68 -16.16
CA SER A 24 16.48 -9.93 -15.94
C SER A 24 17.22 -10.31 -17.22
N GLY A 25 18.28 -9.56 -17.53
CA GLY A 25 19.26 -9.87 -18.56
C GLY A 25 19.97 -11.17 -18.21
N ARG A 26 19.45 -12.28 -18.75
CA ARG A 26 20.05 -13.61 -18.71
C ARG A 26 21.28 -13.59 -19.63
N SER A 27 22.41 -13.11 -19.12
CA SER A 27 23.68 -13.05 -19.84
C SER A 27 24.25 -14.46 -19.97
N TRP A 28 24.40 -14.90 -21.22
CA TRP A 28 25.12 -16.12 -21.57
C TRP A 28 26.60 -15.91 -21.27
N GLN A 29 27.04 -16.28 -20.08
CA GLN A 29 28.45 -16.28 -19.74
C GLN A 29 29.13 -17.47 -20.43
N GLY A 30 29.93 -17.16 -21.45
CA GLY A 30 30.81 -18.10 -22.10
C GLY A 30 31.77 -18.73 -21.08
N LEU A 31 31.78 -20.06 -21.06
CA LEU A 31 32.77 -20.86 -20.37
C LEU A 31 34.14 -20.64 -21.01
N THR A 32 34.99 -19.85 -20.38
CA THR A 32 36.44 -19.92 -20.59
C THR A 32 37.12 -20.22 -19.26
N LEU A 33 37.68 -21.42 -19.16
CA LEU A 33 38.55 -21.86 -18.07
C LEU A 33 39.97 -21.33 -18.31
N PRO A 34 40.61 -20.70 -17.30
CA PRO A 34 42.04 -20.84 -17.17
C PRO A 34 42.44 -21.44 -15.82
N ALA A 35 43.63 -22.03 -15.88
CA ALA A 35 44.22 -22.99 -14.97
C ALA A 35 44.55 -22.48 -13.54
N LEU A 36 44.57 -23.48 -12.67
CA LEU A 36 45.13 -23.60 -11.31
C LEU A 36 46.28 -22.64 -10.94
N ALA A 37 46.12 -21.99 -9.77
CA ALA A 37 46.97 -22.15 -8.56
C ALA A 37 47.19 -20.83 -7.80
N ALA A 38 46.48 -20.62 -6.68
CA ALA A 38 46.97 -19.91 -5.49
C ALA A 38 45.98 -20.12 -4.34
N VAL A 39 46.51 -20.48 -3.18
CA VAL A 39 45.79 -20.72 -1.92
C VAL A 39 45.04 -19.44 -1.50
N GLY A 40 43.73 -19.41 -1.74
CA GLY A 40 42.86 -18.33 -1.28
C GLY A 40 42.17 -18.73 0.02
N VAL A 41 42.44 -17.98 1.09
CA VAL A 41 41.79 -18.12 2.40
C VAL A 41 40.27 -18.03 2.24
N LEU A 42 39.56 -19.12 2.54
CA LEU A 42 38.10 -19.14 2.59
C LEU A 42 37.63 -18.36 3.83
N VAL A 43 37.41 -17.06 3.70
CA VAL A 43 36.67 -16.29 4.70
C VAL A 43 35.19 -16.58 4.48
N SER A 44 34.63 -17.40 5.38
CA SER A 44 33.19 -17.65 5.45
C SER A 44 32.47 -16.35 5.83
N ILE A 45 31.93 -15.63 4.86
CA ILE A 45 31.05 -14.49 5.14
C ILE A 45 29.72 -15.07 5.66
N PRO A 46 29.30 -14.79 6.91
CA PRO A 46 27.96 -15.17 7.34
C PRO A 46 26.97 -14.36 6.50
N ALA A 47 26.20 -15.05 5.65
CA ALA A 47 25.04 -14.47 5.01
C ALA A 47 24.00 -14.23 6.09
N SER A 48 24.02 -13.05 6.72
CA SER A 48 22.91 -12.56 7.53
C SER A 48 21.71 -12.43 6.59
N GLY A 49 20.86 -13.46 6.58
CA GLY A 49 19.59 -13.46 5.89
C GLY A 49 18.64 -12.44 6.51
N ALA A 50 18.84 -11.16 6.21
CA ALA A 50 17.81 -10.16 6.36
C ALA A 50 16.74 -10.44 5.28
N SER A 51 15.78 -11.29 5.61
CA SER A 51 14.54 -11.36 4.85
C SER A 51 13.85 -10.00 4.97
N PRO A 52 13.28 -9.45 3.88
CA PRO A 52 12.72 -8.11 3.87
C PRO A 52 11.67 -7.97 4.97
N SER A 53 11.77 -6.86 5.71
CA SER A 53 10.76 -6.36 6.63
C SER A 53 9.42 -6.26 5.89
N ASP A 54 8.49 -7.12 6.24
CA ASP A 54 7.10 -7.01 5.84
C ASP A 54 6.54 -5.76 6.55
N ASP A 55 6.59 -4.63 5.86
CA ASP A 55 6.02 -3.35 6.31
C ASP A 55 4.50 -3.43 6.20
N ARG A 56 3.91 -4.34 6.99
CA ARG A 56 2.47 -4.51 7.10
C ARG A 56 1.95 -3.42 8.02
N THR A 57 1.83 -2.22 7.47
CA THR A 57 0.95 -1.21 8.05
C THR A 57 -0.44 -1.85 8.13
N LEU A 58 -0.88 -2.19 9.34
CA LEU A 58 -2.23 -2.70 9.55
C LEU A 58 -3.22 -1.62 9.11
N PRO A 59 -4.27 -1.97 8.35
CA PRO A 59 -5.27 -0.99 7.97
C PRO A 59 -5.90 -0.38 9.23
N TYR A 60 -6.09 0.93 9.24
CA TYR A 60 -6.78 1.61 10.33
C TYR A 60 -8.24 1.15 10.35
N CYS A 61 -8.68 0.61 11.49
CA CYS A 61 -10.03 0.08 11.66
C CYS A 61 -10.68 0.68 12.91
N ASP A 62 -11.97 0.99 12.80
CA ASP A 62 -12.77 1.51 13.90
C ASP A 62 -14.26 1.20 13.69
N GLU A 63 -15.15 1.73 14.54
CA GLU A 63 -16.58 1.76 14.25
C GLU A 63 -16.85 2.42 12.89
N ARG A 64 -17.73 1.81 12.09
CA ARG A 64 -18.11 2.34 10.77
C ARG A 64 -18.56 3.79 10.86
N ALA A 65 -19.34 4.11 11.89
CA ALA A 65 -19.88 5.44 12.11
C ALA A 65 -18.77 6.48 12.34
N ASP A 66 -17.71 6.11 13.06
CA ASP A 66 -16.62 7.01 13.40
C ASP A 66 -15.73 7.26 12.18
N ILE A 67 -15.44 6.22 11.38
CA ILE A 67 -14.73 6.39 10.11
C ILE A 67 -15.56 7.23 9.13
N ALA A 68 -16.86 6.97 8.99
CA ALA A 68 -17.72 7.75 8.10
C ALA A 68 -17.80 9.23 8.52
N ARG A 69 -17.89 9.51 9.84
CA ARG A 69 -17.84 10.87 10.38
C ARG A 69 -16.49 11.53 10.12
N LEU A 70 -15.38 10.84 10.36
CA LEU A 70 -14.04 11.33 10.06
C LEU A 70 -13.90 11.74 8.59
N LEU A 71 -14.31 10.87 7.67
CA LEU A 71 -14.24 11.12 6.22
C LEU A 71 -15.11 12.31 5.81
N ASN A 72 -16.31 12.45 6.40
CA ASN A 72 -17.17 13.59 6.13
C ASN A 72 -16.64 14.90 6.71
N ASP A 73 -16.25 14.92 7.99
CA ASP A 73 -15.97 16.14 8.72
C ASP A 73 -14.57 16.68 8.42
N GLN A 74 -13.57 15.81 8.27
CA GLN A 74 -12.18 16.22 8.03
C GLN A 74 -11.82 16.32 6.55
N PHE A 75 -12.42 15.46 5.70
CA PHE A 75 -12.04 15.37 4.29
C PHE A 75 -13.15 15.80 3.32
N ALA A 76 -14.32 16.20 3.83
CA ALA A 76 -15.50 16.52 3.04
C ALA A 76 -15.89 15.41 2.05
N GLN A 77 -15.55 14.16 2.38
CA GLN A 77 -15.82 13.00 1.56
C GLN A 77 -17.18 12.40 1.96
N LYS A 78 -18.05 12.24 0.97
CA LYS A 78 -19.39 11.65 1.15
C LYS A 78 -19.45 10.30 0.47
N LEU A 79 -20.33 9.44 0.96
CA LEU A 79 -20.55 8.12 0.37
C LEU A 79 -21.01 8.25 -1.08
N ALA A 80 -20.21 7.71 -1.99
CA ALA A 80 -20.43 7.78 -3.44
C ALA A 80 -20.93 6.45 -4.01
N ALA A 81 -20.47 5.32 -3.46
CA ALA A 81 -20.88 4.00 -3.89
C ALA A 81 -20.75 2.95 -2.78
N ILE A 82 -21.55 1.90 -2.87
CA ILE A 82 -21.49 0.71 -2.01
C ILE A 82 -21.55 -0.53 -2.90
N GLY A 83 -20.76 -1.54 -2.59
CA GLY A 83 -20.83 -2.86 -3.22
C GLY A 83 -20.74 -3.97 -2.17
N LEU A 84 -21.50 -5.04 -2.36
CA LEU A 84 -21.34 -6.26 -1.56
C LEU A 84 -20.05 -6.96 -1.98
N VAL A 85 -19.17 -7.24 -1.00
CA VAL A 85 -17.99 -8.08 -1.22
C VAL A 85 -18.37 -9.54 -1.00
N ASN A 86 -19.13 -9.81 0.07
CA ASN A 86 -19.72 -11.10 0.38
C ASN A 86 -20.88 -10.91 1.39
N ARG A 87 -21.43 -12.01 1.92
CA ARG A 87 -22.55 -11.99 2.87
C ARG A 87 -22.28 -11.26 4.20
N ARG A 88 -21.02 -10.98 4.53
CA ARG A 88 -20.60 -10.38 5.81
C ARG A 88 -19.81 -9.08 5.67
N ALA A 89 -19.62 -8.59 4.44
CA ALA A 89 -18.84 -7.40 4.19
C ALA A 89 -19.33 -6.63 2.97
N VAL A 90 -19.33 -5.30 3.09
CA VAL A 90 -19.56 -4.33 2.02
C VAL A 90 -18.32 -3.48 1.84
N MET A 91 -18.03 -3.12 0.59
CA MET A 91 -17.05 -2.12 0.24
C MET A 91 -17.77 -0.80 0.02
N GLU A 92 -17.23 0.28 0.55
CA GLU A 92 -17.79 1.62 0.42
C GLU A 92 -16.74 2.56 -0.14
N ILE A 93 -17.16 3.44 -1.04
CA ILE A 93 -16.32 4.45 -1.67
C ILE A 93 -16.83 5.82 -1.23
N TYR A 94 -15.96 6.62 -0.62
CA TYR A 94 -16.22 7.99 -0.20
C TYR A 94 -15.44 8.94 -1.09
N VAL A 95 -16.07 10.03 -1.51
CA VAL A 95 -15.51 10.98 -2.49
C VAL A 95 -15.85 12.41 -2.07
N SER A 96 -14.87 13.32 -2.15
CA SER A 96 -15.08 14.76 -1.98
C SER A 96 -15.23 15.46 -3.34
N ARG A 97 -15.78 16.68 -3.33
CA ARG A 97 -15.93 17.47 -4.58
C ARG A 97 -14.59 17.85 -5.21
N VAL A 98 -13.53 17.93 -4.41
CA VAL A 98 -12.17 18.26 -4.87
C VAL A 98 -11.41 17.04 -5.39
N GLY A 99 -12.02 15.85 -5.37
CA GLY A 99 -11.46 14.63 -5.93
C GLY A 99 -10.71 13.74 -4.95
N ASN A 100 -10.68 14.06 -3.64
CA ASN A 100 -10.15 13.15 -2.63
C ASN A 100 -11.09 11.96 -2.48
N TRP A 101 -10.56 10.75 -2.38
CA TRP A 101 -11.35 9.55 -2.22
C TRP A 101 -10.78 8.59 -1.18
N SER A 102 -11.64 7.73 -0.65
CA SER A 102 -11.28 6.68 0.28
C SER A 102 -12.16 5.46 0.07
N ILE A 103 -11.57 4.28 0.17
CA ILE A 103 -12.26 2.99 0.10
C ILE A 103 -12.16 2.34 1.47
N ILE A 104 -13.30 1.97 2.03
CA ILE A 104 -13.38 1.24 3.30
C ILE A 104 -14.07 -0.10 3.09
N LEU A 105 -13.71 -1.08 3.92
CA LEU A 105 -14.41 -2.35 4.03
C LEU A 105 -15.16 -2.40 5.34
N SER A 106 -16.48 -2.46 5.26
CA SER A 106 -17.36 -2.50 6.42
C SER A 106 -17.91 -3.90 6.60
N ARG A 107 -17.79 -4.43 7.81
CA ARG A 107 -18.20 -5.78 8.17
C ARG A 107 -19.55 -5.76 8.89
N ALA A 108 -20.18 -6.94 8.96
CA ALA A 108 -21.45 -7.13 9.65
C ALA A 108 -21.40 -6.90 11.17
N ASP A 109 -20.21 -6.89 11.78
CA ASP A 109 -20.01 -6.58 13.20
C ASP A 109 -19.89 -5.06 13.47
N GLY A 110 -20.16 -4.21 12.49
CA GLY A 110 -20.16 -2.76 12.65
C GLY A 110 -18.77 -2.12 12.49
N LYS A 111 -17.70 -2.91 12.49
CA LYS A 111 -16.34 -2.41 12.25
C LYS A 111 -16.07 -2.17 10.77
N SER A 112 -15.29 -1.12 10.50
CA SER A 112 -14.81 -0.80 9.16
C SER A 112 -13.32 -0.55 9.17
N CYS A 113 -12.66 -0.83 8.05
CA CYS A 113 -11.23 -0.60 7.88
C CYS A 113 -10.98 0.24 6.62
N VAL A 114 -10.12 1.25 6.74
CA VAL A 114 -9.64 2.02 5.58
C VAL A 114 -8.68 1.15 4.79
N LEU A 115 -9.05 0.83 3.54
CA LEU A 115 -8.23 0.02 2.65
C LEU A 115 -7.30 0.87 1.81
N MET A 116 -7.82 1.98 1.27
CA MET A 116 -7.11 2.84 0.33
C MET A 116 -7.60 4.28 0.45
N THR A 117 -6.69 5.23 0.25
CA THR A 117 -6.98 6.65 0.15
C THR A 117 -6.24 7.24 -1.04
N GLY A 118 -6.74 8.35 -1.58
CA GLY A 118 -6.09 9.02 -2.70
C GLY A 118 -6.82 10.28 -3.15
N GLU A 119 -6.40 10.77 -4.31
CA GLU A 119 -6.90 12.01 -4.93
C GLU A 119 -7.25 11.78 -6.40
N GLY A 120 -7.71 12.83 -7.09
CA GLY A 120 -7.95 12.81 -8.54
C GLY A 120 -9.20 12.03 -8.98
N TRP A 121 -10.15 11.77 -8.08
CA TRP A 121 -11.41 11.12 -8.44
C TRP A 121 -12.24 11.98 -9.39
N LYS A 122 -12.68 11.39 -10.51
CA LYS A 122 -13.57 12.03 -11.49
C LYS A 122 -14.85 11.21 -11.63
N ILE A 123 -15.99 11.85 -11.44
CA ILE A 123 -17.28 11.24 -11.73
C ILE A 123 -17.44 11.20 -13.25
N ARG A 124 -17.59 10.00 -13.82
CA ARG A 124 -17.96 9.85 -15.23
C ARG A 124 -19.48 9.89 -15.33
N THR A 125 -20.03 10.94 -15.94
CA THR A 125 -21.39 10.90 -16.47
C THR A 125 -21.40 10.06 -17.76
N ARG A 126 -22.48 9.33 -17.98
CA ARG A 126 -22.69 8.60 -19.24
C ARG A 126 -23.45 9.54 -20.16
N ASP A 127 -22.72 10.20 -21.04
CA ASP A 127 -23.26 11.01 -22.13
C ASP A 127 -23.58 10.09 -23.32
#